data_AF-A0A968TNJ2-F1
#
_entry.id   AF-A0A968TNJ2-F1
#
_cell.length_a   1.000
_cell.length_b   1.000
_cell.length_c   1.000
_cell.angle_alpha   90.00
_cell.angle_beta   90.00
_cell.angle_gamma   90.00
#
_symmetry.space_group_name_H-M   'P 1'
#
loop_
_entity.id
_entity.type
_entity.pdbx_description
1 polymer ?
#
loop_
_entity_poly.entity_id
_entity_poly.type
_entity_poly.pdbx_seq_one_letter_code
_entity_poly.pdbx_strand_id
1 'polypeptide(L)'
;MAKAVVGESSSSPTKGLCVSENRNDPKVMKYCEIIRKVLMQDQTSCAYKQLQEILRKPIKADSFCGNYNNTDKTAFYYNVIAKIIDTESGGNPETKGDVGKMRNGGSSHGYMQITPGDPYEDCKNITEENVTDPELNIRCGACAALTNVNKHGVLAEDQKGVAAYFGPWRSGRKEKRDIQKSLQEYCIAHPTGTGLDYGVSSGGTGYGSGAEALK
;
A
#
# COMPACT_ATOMS: atom_id res chain seq x y z
N MET A 1 -7.64 -1.90 48.14
CA MET A 1 -6.77 -1.40 47.06
C MET A 1 -6.98 -2.30 45.85
N ALA A 2 -7.85 -1.89 44.91
CA ALA A 2 -8.13 -2.66 43.70
C ALA A 2 -7.12 -2.26 42.61
N LYS A 3 -6.32 -3.22 42.13
CA LYS A 3 -5.44 -3.07 40.97
C LYS A 3 -6.32 -2.96 39.72
N ALA A 4 -6.27 -1.81 39.04
CA ALA A 4 -6.82 -1.68 37.71
C ALA A 4 -6.01 -2.54 36.75
N VAL A 5 -6.66 -3.54 36.13
CA VAL A 5 -6.13 -4.27 34.98
C VAL A 5 -6.32 -3.36 33.78
N VAL A 6 -5.21 -2.80 33.29
CA VAL A 6 -5.20 -2.06 32.02
C VAL A 6 -5.39 -3.09 30.92
N GLY A 7 -6.60 -3.16 30.38
CA GLY A 7 -6.88 -3.91 29.16
C GLY A 7 -6.23 -3.18 27.98
N GLU A 8 -5.15 -3.73 27.45
CA GLU A 8 -4.63 -3.33 26.14
C GLU A 8 -5.66 -3.66 25.06
N SER A 9 -6.38 -2.62 24.62
CA SER A 9 -7.20 -2.65 23.41
C SER A 9 -6.28 -2.82 22.19
N SER A 10 -6.09 -4.05 21.76
CA SER A 10 -5.28 -4.45 20.62
C SER A 10 -6.08 -4.43 19.30
N SER A 11 -6.66 -3.28 18.94
CA SER A 11 -7.13 -3.06 17.56
C SER A 11 -6.01 -2.44 16.72
N SER A 12 -4.95 -3.21 16.48
CA SER A 12 -3.86 -2.81 15.58
C SER A 12 -4.39 -2.54 14.16
N PRO A 13 -4.03 -1.43 13.48
CA PRO A 13 -4.43 -1.10 12.11
C PRO A 13 -3.83 -2.04 11.04
N THR A 14 -3.41 -3.24 11.43
CA THR A 14 -2.59 -4.16 10.64
C THR A 14 -3.34 -5.41 10.18
N LYS A 15 -4.60 -5.58 10.60
CA LYS A 15 -5.47 -6.66 10.11
C LYS A 15 -5.82 -6.38 8.64
N GLY A 16 -5.01 -6.86 7.70
CA GLY A 16 -5.27 -6.73 6.26
C GLY A 16 -4.08 -6.34 5.40
N LEU A 17 -2.93 -6.03 6.01
CA LEU A 17 -1.72 -5.70 5.26
C LEU A 17 -1.07 -7.00 4.77
N CYS A 18 -0.96 -7.13 3.45
CA CYS A 18 -0.30 -8.16 2.65
C CYS A 18 -1.15 -9.39 2.27
N VAL A 19 -1.81 -9.25 1.12
CA VAL A 19 -2.53 -10.31 0.42
C VAL A 19 -1.56 -11.39 -0.05
N SER A 20 -1.72 -12.57 0.51
CA SER A 20 -1.91 -13.75 -0.32
C SER A 20 -3.04 -14.56 0.31
N GLU A 21 -3.62 -15.50 -0.45
CA GLU A 21 -4.48 -16.57 0.09
C GLU A 21 -3.77 -17.40 1.19
N ASN A 22 -2.49 -17.12 1.42
CA ASN A 22 -1.59 -17.81 2.32
C ASN A 22 -0.82 -16.81 3.20
N ARG A 23 -1.52 -16.01 4.03
CA ARG A 23 -0.90 -15.09 5.01
C ARG A 23 0.02 -15.79 6.03
N ASN A 24 -0.04 -17.11 6.08
CA ASN A 24 0.84 -17.95 6.88
C ASN A 24 2.10 -18.39 6.13
N ASP A 25 2.24 -18.05 4.85
CA ASP A 25 3.46 -18.33 4.08
C ASP A 25 4.59 -17.43 4.60
N PRO A 26 5.68 -18.00 5.14
CA PRO A 26 6.80 -17.23 5.66
C PRO A 26 7.45 -16.34 4.59
N LYS A 27 7.41 -16.73 3.31
CA LYS A 27 7.95 -15.91 2.21
C LYS A 27 7.15 -14.62 2.04
N VAL A 28 5.82 -14.73 2.17
CA VAL A 28 4.90 -13.60 2.10
C VAL A 28 5.20 -12.64 3.23
N MET A 29 5.16 -13.13 4.48
CA MET A 29 5.42 -12.31 5.66
C MET A 29 6.75 -11.55 5.58
N LYS A 30 7.79 -12.17 5.04
CA LYS A 30 9.10 -11.52 4.88
C LYS A 30 9.05 -10.25 4.01
N TYR A 31 8.49 -10.31 2.80
CA TYR A 31 8.43 -9.10 1.97
C TYR A 31 7.43 -8.08 2.51
N CYS A 32 6.40 -8.52 3.21
CA CYS A 32 5.40 -7.65 3.83
C CYS A 32 6.01 -6.77 4.93
N GLU A 33 6.88 -7.34 5.77
CA GLU A 33 7.62 -6.57 6.77
C GLU A 33 8.51 -5.50 6.11
N ILE A 34 9.14 -5.84 4.99
CA ILE A 34 9.97 -4.90 4.23
C ILE A 34 9.12 -3.79 3.61
N ILE A 35 7.98 -4.11 2.97
CA ILE A 35 7.04 -3.10 2.45
C ILE A 35 6.61 -2.16 3.57
N ARG A 36 6.30 -2.70 4.76
CA ARG A 36 5.90 -1.89 5.93
C ARG A 36 7.01 -0.92 6.29
N LYS A 37 8.24 -1.40 6.38
CA LYS A 37 9.40 -0.57 6.69
C LYS A 37 9.56 0.54 5.65
N VAL A 38 9.60 0.19 4.36
CA VAL A 38 9.81 1.12 3.24
C VAL A 38 8.70 2.16 3.11
N LEU A 39 7.43 1.75 3.21
CA LEU A 39 6.29 2.64 2.95
C LEU A 39 5.79 3.40 4.18
N MET A 40 6.09 2.93 5.39
CA MET A 40 5.47 3.48 6.61
C MET A 40 6.46 3.90 7.69
N GLN A 41 7.69 3.40 7.70
CA GLN A 41 8.65 3.65 8.77
C GLN A 41 9.87 4.46 8.29
N ASP A 42 10.34 4.21 7.06
CA ASP A 42 11.48 4.94 6.48
C ASP A 42 11.03 6.23 5.79
N GLN A 43 10.97 7.31 6.56
CA GLN A 43 10.61 8.64 6.06
C GLN A 43 11.62 9.21 5.04
N THR A 44 12.82 8.62 4.94
CA THR A 44 13.83 9.05 3.98
C THR A 44 13.62 8.46 2.59
N SER A 45 12.92 7.32 2.50
CA SER A 45 12.64 6.65 1.23
C SER A 45 11.82 7.53 0.28
N CYS A 46 12.21 7.52 -0.99
CA CYS A 46 11.39 8.07 -2.06
C CYS A 46 10.01 7.41 -2.06
N ALA A 47 9.90 6.09 -1.89
CA ALA A 47 8.61 5.39 -1.85
C ALA A 47 7.67 5.97 -0.77
N TYR A 48 8.17 6.18 0.46
CA TYR A 48 7.42 6.84 1.53
C TYR A 48 6.94 8.23 1.11
N LYS A 49 7.86 9.08 0.63
CA LYS A 49 7.54 10.46 0.22
C LYS A 49 6.48 10.49 -0.89
N GLN A 50 6.63 9.64 -1.92
CA GLN A 50 5.67 9.55 -3.02
C GLN A 50 4.30 9.07 -2.53
N LEU A 51 4.26 8.11 -1.59
CA LEU A 51 3.00 7.67 -0.98
C LEU A 51 2.31 8.84 -0.29
N GLN A 52 3.00 9.61 0.55
CA GLN A 52 2.40 10.76 1.24
C GLN A 52 1.82 11.79 0.27
N GLU A 53 2.49 12.05 -0.85
CA GLU A 53 1.97 12.94 -1.90
C GLU A 53 0.72 12.38 -2.58
N ILE A 54 0.70 11.08 -2.88
CA ILE A 54 -0.48 10.42 -3.46
C ILE A 54 -1.67 10.48 -2.50
N LEU A 55 -1.45 10.28 -1.20
CA LEU A 55 -2.51 10.29 -0.20
C LEU A 55 -3.20 11.67 -0.09
N ARG A 56 -2.47 12.76 -0.36
CA ARG A 56 -2.97 14.14 -0.28
C ARG A 56 -3.77 14.60 -1.50
N LYS A 57 -3.72 13.86 -2.61
CA LYS A 57 -4.29 14.31 -3.89
C LYS A 57 -5.29 13.30 -4.46
N PRO A 58 -6.26 13.76 -5.27
CA PRO A 58 -7.08 12.84 -6.02
C PRO A 58 -6.23 12.12 -7.06
N ILE A 59 -6.41 10.81 -7.15
CA ILE A 59 -5.93 9.99 -8.25
C ILE A 59 -7.12 9.24 -8.83
N LYS A 60 -7.06 8.96 -10.13
CA LYS A 60 -8.05 8.11 -10.79
C LYS A 60 -7.62 6.66 -10.59
N ALA A 61 -8.26 6.01 -9.60
CA ALA A 61 -8.11 4.59 -9.32
C ALA A 61 -9.36 3.79 -9.73
N ASP A 62 -10.36 4.43 -10.32
CA ASP A 62 -11.74 3.96 -10.42
C ASP A 62 -11.88 2.57 -11.09
N SER A 63 -11.03 2.25 -12.06
CA SER A 63 -11.05 0.92 -12.71
C SER A 63 -10.50 -0.21 -11.83
N PHE A 64 -9.75 0.12 -10.77
CA PHE A 64 -9.28 -0.81 -9.75
C PHE A 64 -10.13 -0.71 -8.48
N CYS A 65 -10.70 0.46 -8.22
CA CYS A 65 -11.26 0.83 -6.94
C CYS A 65 -12.45 1.79 -7.13
N GLY A 66 -13.64 1.25 -7.38
CA GLY A 66 -14.84 2.06 -7.60
C GLY A 66 -15.21 2.97 -6.41
N ASN A 67 -14.82 2.59 -5.19
CA ASN A 67 -15.03 3.35 -3.96
C ASN A 67 -13.70 3.87 -3.35
N TYR A 68 -12.74 4.24 -4.20
CA TYR A 68 -11.41 4.68 -3.76
C TYR A 68 -11.42 5.77 -2.68
N ASN A 69 -12.40 6.68 -2.72
CA ASN A 69 -12.50 7.78 -1.75
C ASN A 69 -12.81 7.32 -0.32
N ASN A 70 -13.42 6.14 -0.14
CA ASN A 70 -13.75 5.58 1.17
C ASN A 70 -12.77 4.48 1.61
N THR A 71 -11.73 4.24 0.81
CA THR A 71 -10.73 3.18 1.05
C THR A 71 -9.67 3.64 2.05
N ASP A 72 -9.15 2.74 2.88
CA ASP A 72 -7.85 2.95 3.53
C ASP A 72 -6.76 2.94 2.46
N LYS A 73 -6.45 4.13 1.94
CA LYS A 73 -5.51 4.32 0.82
C LYS A 73 -4.10 3.82 1.17
N THR A 74 -3.68 3.90 2.42
CA THR A 74 -2.37 3.39 2.86
C THR A 74 -2.35 1.88 2.75
N ALA A 75 -3.36 1.20 3.29
CA ALA A 75 -3.50 -0.24 3.17
C ALA A 75 -3.67 -0.69 1.71
N PHE A 76 -4.38 0.09 0.90
CA PHE A 76 -4.50 -0.17 -0.54
C PHE A 76 -3.14 -0.15 -1.24
N TYR A 77 -2.34 0.91 -1.05
CA TYR A 77 -1.02 1.02 -1.68
C TYR A 77 -0.01 0.00 -1.20
N TYR A 78 -0.09 -0.35 0.09
CA TYR A 78 0.68 -1.46 0.62
C TYR A 78 0.39 -2.77 -0.14
N ASN A 79 -0.89 -3.06 -0.39
CA ASN A 79 -1.29 -4.26 -1.13
C ASN A 79 -1.03 -4.15 -2.63
N VAL A 80 -1.01 -2.94 -3.21
CA VAL A 80 -0.51 -2.72 -4.57
C VAL A 80 0.95 -3.16 -4.69
N ILE A 81 1.83 -2.75 -3.78
CA ILE A 81 3.25 -3.17 -3.81
C ILE A 81 3.39 -4.68 -3.60
N ALA A 82 2.66 -5.25 -2.65
CA ALA A 82 2.64 -6.71 -2.45
C ALA A 82 2.20 -7.45 -3.72
N LYS A 83 1.18 -6.94 -4.42
CA LYS A 83 0.70 -7.55 -5.66
C LYS A 83 1.70 -7.42 -6.81
N ILE A 84 2.46 -6.33 -6.89
CA ILE A 84 3.58 -6.22 -7.83
C ILE A 84 4.57 -7.36 -7.58
N ILE A 85 5.01 -7.55 -6.34
CA ILE A 85 5.96 -8.61 -5.97
C ILE A 85 5.45 -10.01 -6.37
N ASP A 86 4.20 -10.30 -6.06
CA ASP A 86 3.54 -11.55 -6.44
C ASP A 86 3.58 -11.77 -7.96
N THR A 87 3.24 -10.75 -8.75
CA THR A 87 3.17 -10.88 -10.21
C THR A 87 4.52 -10.85 -10.92
N GLU A 88 5.53 -10.20 -10.33
CA GLU A 88 6.86 -10.05 -10.92
C GLU A 88 7.79 -11.20 -10.55
N SER A 89 7.68 -11.73 -9.32
CA SER A 89 8.63 -12.75 -8.84
C SER A 89 8.00 -13.92 -8.09
N GLY A 90 6.69 -13.91 -7.87
CA GLY A 90 6.02 -14.90 -7.01
C GLY A 90 6.51 -14.85 -5.56
N GLY A 91 7.02 -13.70 -5.10
CA GLY A 91 7.61 -13.57 -3.76
C GLY A 91 8.98 -14.23 -3.60
N ASN A 92 9.74 -14.40 -4.69
CA ASN A 92 11.12 -14.88 -4.64
C ASN A 92 12.13 -13.73 -4.88
N PRO A 93 13.05 -13.43 -3.95
CA PRO A 93 14.08 -12.39 -4.11
C PRO A 93 15.21 -12.79 -5.06
N GLU A 94 15.33 -14.07 -5.43
CA GLU A 94 16.38 -14.56 -6.32
C GLU A 94 15.92 -14.66 -7.78
N THR A 95 14.67 -14.27 -8.09
CA THR A 95 14.13 -14.32 -9.45
C THR A 95 14.92 -13.41 -10.38
N LYS A 96 15.35 -13.96 -11.52
CA LYS A 96 16.01 -13.22 -12.59
C LYS A 96 15.12 -13.23 -13.82
N GLY A 97 14.85 -12.06 -14.38
CA GLY A 97 14.16 -11.91 -15.66
C GLY A 97 15.12 -12.01 -16.83
N ASP A 98 14.58 -12.33 -18.01
CA ASP A 98 15.38 -12.51 -19.22
C ASP A 98 16.12 -11.23 -19.64
N VAL A 99 17.36 -11.41 -20.07
CA VAL A 99 18.17 -10.36 -20.70
C VAL A 99 17.57 -10.07 -22.07
N GLY A 100 17.06 -8.85 -22.26
CA GLY A 100 16.64 -8.38 -23.59
C GLY A 100 15.17 -8.02 -23.67
N LYS A 101 14.86 -6.79 -23.25
CA LYS A 101 13.75 -5.92 -23.73
C LYS A 101 13.57 -4.65 -22.88
N MET A 102 14.52 -4.33 -22.01
CA MET A 102 14.48 -3.10 -21.24
C MET A 102 15.40 -2.03 -21.81
N ARG A 103 15.07 -0.77 -21.50
CA ARG A 103 15.60 0.45 -22.11
C ARG A 103 17.14 0.61 -22.00
N ASN A 104 17.77 -0.12 -21.08
CA ASN A 104 19.21 -0.08 -20.79
C ASN A 104 19.93 -1.42 -21.02
N GLY A 105 19.28 -2.45 -21.58
CA GLY A 105 19.94 -3.71 -21.97
C GLY A 105 20.32 -4.68 -20.84
N GLY A 106 20.03 -4.35 -19.57
CA GLY A 106 20.29 -5.22 -18.41
C GLY A 106 19.17 -6.23 -18.10
N SER A 107 19.47 -7.16 -17.20
CA SER A 107 18.51 -8.14 -16.64
C SER A 107 17.76 -7.54 -15.46
N SER A 108 16.47 -7.84 -15.34
CA SER A 108 15.68 -7.50 -14.15
C SER A 108 15.88 -8.54 -13.04
N HIS A 109 15.83 -8.12 -11.79
CA HIS A 109 16.12 -8.99 -10.66
C HIS A 109 15.19 -8.78 -9.45
N GLY A 110 15.06 -9.83 -8.66
CA GLY A 110 14.46 -9.86 -7.33
C GLY A 110 12.96 -9.65 -7.27
N TYR A 111 12.49 -9.24 -6.09
CA TYR A 111 11.07 -9.15 -5.76
C TYR A 111 10.26 -8.32 -6.76
N MET A 112 10.79 -7.18 -7.17
CA MET A 112 10.11 -6.23 -8.02
C MET A 112 10.70 -6.17 -9.44
N GLN A 113 11.55 -7.13 -9.82
CA GLN A 113 12.14 -7.18 -11.16
C GLN A 113 12.72 -5.82 -11.61
N ILE A 114 13.57 -5.22 -10.76
CA ILE A 114 14.23 -3.94 -11.06
C ILE A 114 15.55 -4.16 -11.81
N THR A 115 16.01 -3.12 -12.51
CA THR A 115 17.29 -3.14 -13.24
C THR A 115 18.27 -2.14 -12.61
N PRO A 116 19.55 -2.50 -12.41
CA PRO A 116 20.57 -1.55 -11.98
C PRO A 116 20.66 -0.34 -12.92
N GLY A 117 20.91 0.84 -12.34
CA GLY A 117 20.98 2.10 -13.09
C GLY A 117 19.63 2.72 -13.45
N ASP A 118 18.52 2.22 -12.89
CA ASP A 118 17.22 2.90 -13.02
C ASP A 118 17.25 4.33 -12.44
N PRO A 119 16.54 5.29 -13.07
CA PRO A 119 16.70 6.72 -12.79
C PRO A 119 16.01 7.20 -11.51
N TYR A 120 15.37 6.31 -10.76
CA TYR A 120 14.60 6.70 -9.56
C TYR A 120 15.51 6.89 -8.36
N GLU A 121 15.12 7.78 -7.43
CA GLU A 121 15.98 8.22 -6.31
C GLU A 121 16.50 7.05 -5.46
N ASP A 122 15.61 6.12 -5.09
CA ASP A 122 15.97 4.95 -4.28
C ASP A 122 16.72 3.86 -5.07
N CYS A 123 16.89 4.01 -6.40
CA CYS A 123 17.58 3.05 -7.26
C CYS A 123 19.06 3.41 -7.51
N LYS A 124 19.51 4.60 -7.09
CA LYS A 124 20.85 5.13 -7.42
C LYS A 124 22.02 4.27 -6.92
N ASN A 125 21.81 3.52 -5.84
CA ASN A 125 22.84 2.67 -5.22
C ASN A 125 22.66 1.19 -5.59
N ILE A 126 21.75 0.86 -6.50
CA ILE A 126 21.53 -0.50 -6.97
C ILE A 126 22.60 -0.87 -7.99
N THR A 127 23.29 -1.98 -7.73
CA THR A 127 24.32 -2.58 -8.56
C THR A 127 23.97 -4.04 -8.84
N GLU A 128 24.64 -4.67 -9.79
CA GLU A 128 24.43 -6.10 -10.11
C GLU A 128 24.68 -7.01 -8.89
N GLU A 129 25.57 -6.61 -7.97
CA GLU A 129 25.92 -7.38 -6.78
C GLU A 129 24.86 -7.30 -5.67
N ASN A 130 24.08 -6.21 -5.62
CA ASN A 130 23.13 -5.95 -4.55
C ASN A 130 21.67 -5.88 -5.01
N VAL A 131 21.40 -6.04 -6.31
CA VAL A 131 20.04 -5.91 -6.87
C VAL A 131 19.06 -6.94 -6.32
N THR A 132 19.53 -8.09 -5.82
CA THR A 132 18.68 -9.08 -5.13
C THR A 132 18.53 -8.83 -3.63
N ASP A 133 19.19 -7.82 -3.06
CA ASP A 133 18.96 -7.44 -1.66
C ASP A 133 17.47 -7.09 -1.47
N PRO A 134 16.75 -7.81 -0.60
CA PRO A 134 15.32 -7.64 -0.41
C PRO A 134 14.85 -6.21 -0.19
N GLU A 135 15.57 -5.47 0.65
CA GLU A 135 15.15 -4.14 1.07
C GLU A 135 15.45 -3.10 -0.01
N LEU A 136 16.67 -3.12 -0.56
CA LEU A 136 17.05 -2.24 -1.67
C LEU A 136 16.15 -2.47 -2.90
N ASN A 137 15.85 -3.73 -3.22
CA ASN A 137 14.98 -4.10 -4.34
C ASN A 137 13.56 -3.54 -4.18
N ILE A 138 12.93 -3.79 -3.03
CA ILE A 138 11.57 -3.31 -2.75
C ILE A 138 11.55 -1.78 -2.65
N ARG A 139 12.57 -1.16 -2.05
CA ARG A 139 12.68 0.29 -1.93
C ARG A 139 12.74 0.97 -3.30
N CYS A 140 13.61 0.49 -4.18
CA CYS A 140 13.73 1.00 -5.55
C CYS A 140 12.44 0.76 -6.36
N GLY A 141 11.91 -0.46 -6.37
CA GLY A 141 10.70 -0.80 -7.13
C GLY A 141 9.46 -0.04 -6.65
N ALA A 142 9.28 0.12 -5.34
CA ALA A 142 8.19 0.91 -4.77
C ALA A 142 8.35 2.40 -5.08
N CYS A 143 9.56 2.96 -5.02
CA CYS A 143 9.83 4.32 -5.45
C CYS A 143 9.46 4.53 -6.93
N ALA A 144 9.84 3.59 -7.82
CA ALA A 144 9.49 3.63 -9.24
C ALA A 144 7.96 3.59 -9.45
N ALA A 145 7.27 2.65 -8.81
CA ALA A 145 5.83 2.50 -8.89
C ALA A 145 5.10 3.78 -8.47
N LEU A 146 5.39 4.28 -7.28
CA LEU A 146 4.69 5.40 -6.67
C LEU A 146 5.08 6.74 -7.32
N THR A 147 6.32 6.90 -7.78
CA THR A 147 6.70 8.06 -8.59
C THR A 147 5.85 8.15 -9.86
N ASN A 148 5.63 7.04 -10.55
CA ASN A 148 4.81 7.04 -11.77
C ASN A 148 3.33 7.23 -11.49
N VAL A 149 2.80 6.70 -10.39
CA VAL A 149 1.42 6.98 -9.95
C VAL A 149 1.26 8.45 -9.62
N ASN A 150 2.18 9.01 -8.83
CA ASN A 150 2.19 10.43 -8.49
C ASN A 150 2.26 11.29 -9.76
N LYS A 151 3.20 11.00 -10.66
CA LYS A 151 3.38 11.73 -11.93
C LYS A 151 2.16 11.69 -12.83
N HIS A 152 1.52 10.53 -12.99
CA HIS A 152 0.46 10.35 -13.97
C HIS A 152 -0.96 10.54 -13.41
N GLY A 153 -1.13 10.59 -12.10
CA GLY A 153 -2.44 10.75 -11.45
C GLY A 153 -3.39 9.55 -11.63
N VAL A 154 -2.88 8.40 -12.06
CA VAL A 154 -3.62 7.15 -12.28
C VAL A 154 -2.89 6.00 -11.61
N LEU A 155 -3.62 4.98 -11.14
CA LEU A 155 -2.98 3.78 -10.60
C LEU A 155 -2.31 2.95 -11.70
N ALA A 156 -3.06 2.56 -12.74
CA ALA A 156 -2.53 1.82 -13.89
C ALA A 156 -3.46 1.90 -15.11
N GLU A 157 -3.09 2.71 -16.09
CA GLU A 157 -3.84 2.89 -17.35
C GLU A 157 -2.83 2.90 -18.50
N ASP A 158 -2.96 1.97 -19.44
CA ASP A 158 -2.03 1.76 -20.56
C ASP A 158 -0.57 1.62 -20.12
N GLN A 159 0.26 2.64 -20.37
CA GLN A 159 1.67 2.73 -19.94
C GLN A 159 1.88 3.83 -18.88
N LYS A 160 0.85 4.15 -18.10
CA LYS A 160 0.87 5.16 -17.03
C LYS A 160 0.66 4.52 -15.66
N GLY A 161 1.01 5.26 -14.61
CA GLY A 161 1.01 4.76 -13.23
C GLY A 161 1.99 3.59 -13.08
N VAL A 162 1.61 2.57 -12.32
CA VAL A 162 2.39 1.33 -12.13
C VAL A 162 2.74 0.67 -13.48
N ALA A 163 1.83 0.72 -14.45
CA ALA A 163 2.03 0.11 -15.78
C ALA A 163 3.13 0.75 -16.65
N ALA A 164 3.61 1.94 -16.25
CA ALA A 164 4.77 2.57 -16.90
C ALA A 164 6.04 1.73 -16.75
N TYR A 165 6.15 0.99 -15.65
CA TYR A 165 7.32 0.19 -15.32
C TYR A 165 7.00 -1.31 -15.30
N PHE A 166 5.89 -1.71 -14.69
CA PHE A 166 5.54 -3.11 -14.46
C PHE A 166 4.64 -3.67 -15.58
N GLY A 167 5.17 -4.59 -16.36
CA GLY A 167 4.54 -5.15 -17.56
C GLY A 167 3.16 -5.79 -17.35
N PRO A 168 2.93 -6.60 -16.29
CA PRO A 168 1.64 -7.23 -15.99
C PRO A 168 0.48 -6.24 -15.79
N TRP A 169 0.78 -4.99 -15.47
CA TRP A 169 -0.20 -3.94 -15.18
C TRP A 169 -0.70 -3.19 -16.42
N ARG A 170 -0.10 -3.45 -17.60
CA ARG A 170 -0.46 -2.80 -18.87
C ARG A 170 -1.83 -3.26 -19.37
N SER A 171 -2.55 -2.35 -20.03
CA SER A 171 -3.84 -2.65 -20.67
C SER A 171 -3.73 -3.80 -21.68
N GLY A 172 -4.78 -4.62 -21.80
CA GLY A 172 -4.85 -5.75 -22.73
C GLY A 172 -4.18 -7.05 -22.25
N ARG A 173 -3.43 -7.01 -21.14
CA ARG A 173 -2.90 -8.20 -20.47
C ARG A 173 -4.01 -8.94 -19.72
N LYS A 174 -3.97 -10.27 -19.72
CA LYS A 174 -4.91 -11.10 -18.94
C LYS A 174 -4.69 -10.85 -17.45
N GLU A 175 -3.42 -10.78 -17.07
CA GLU A 175 -2.90 -10.57 -15.72
C GLU A 175 -3.47 -9.30 -15.08
N LYS A 176 -3.66 -8.22 -15.85
CA LYS A 176 -4.25 -6.97 -15.35
C LYS A 176 -5.64 -7.19 -14.75
N ARG A 177 -6.48 -8.03 -15.35
CA ARG A 177 -7.83 -8.32 -14.84
C ARG A 177 -7.78 -9.10 -13.52
N ASP A 178 -6.86 -10.04 -13.42
CA ASP A 178 -6.66 -10.84 -12.20
C ASP A 178 -6.12 -9.96 -11.06
N ILE A 179 -5.17 -9.07 -11.36
CA ILE A 179 -4.66 -8.04 -10.45
C ILE A 179 -5.81 -7.13 -9.98
N GLN A 180 -6.60 -6.57 -10.91
CA GLN A 180 -7.74 -5.71 -10.59
C GLN A 180 -8.69 -6.39 -9.63
N LYS A 181 -9.10 -7.63 -9.92
CA LYS A 181 -9.99 -8.42 -9.07
C LYS A 181 -9.41 -8.62 -7.67
N SER A 182 -8.12 -8.96 -7.57
CA SER A 182 -7.47 -9.16 -6.26
C SER A 182 -7.37 -7.90 -5.41
N LEU A 183 -7.33 -6.72 -6.04
CA LEU A 183 -7.26 -5.44 -5.34
C LEU A 183 -8.62 -4.87 -4.96
N GLN A 184 -9.72 -5.33 -5.56
CA GLN A 184 -11.08 -4.89 -5.23
C GLN A 184 -11.46 -5.20 -3.78
N GLU A 185 -10.92 -6.26 -3.19
CA GLU A 185 -11.14 -6.60 -1.77
C GLU A 185 -10.62 -5.50 -0.82
N TYR A 186 -9.65 -4.72 -1.28
CA TYR A 186 -9.06 -3.61 -0.54
C TYR A 186 -9.71 -2.27 -0.87
N CYS A 187 -10.72 -2.28 -1.73
CA CYS A 187 -11.51 -1.11 -2.09
C CYS A 187 -12.80 -0.98 -1.28
N ILE A 188 -12.91 -1.78 -0.22
CA ILE A 188 -14.04 -1.75 0.69
C ILE A 188 -13.81 -0.61 1.66
N ALA A 189 -14.84 0.22 1.80
CA ALA A 189 -14.88 1.21 2.86
C ALA A 189 -14.78 0.51 4.21
N HIS A 190 -13.75 0.82 4.99
CA HIS A 190 -13.95 0.70 6.43
C HIS A 190 -14.99 1.76 6.77
N PRO A 191 -16.18 1.40 7.30
CA PRO A 191 -17.15 2.39 7.68
C PRO A 191 -16.48 3.35 8.66
N THR A 192 -16.30 4.60 8.24
CA THR A 192 -16.00 5.71 9.14
C THR A 192 -17.24 5.90 9.99
N GLY A 193 -17.38 5.12 11.07
CA GLY A 193 -18.60 5.14 11.85
C GLY A 193 -18.78 4.00 12.84
N THR A 194 -17.90 3.89 13.81
CA THR A 194 -18.40 3.98 15.20
C THR A 194 -17.68 5.17 15.79
N GLY A 195 -18.43 6.17 16.24
CA GLY A 195 -17.86 7.22 17.06
C GLY A 195 -16.99 6.57 18.13
N LEU A 196 -15.77 7.07 18.27
CA LEU A 196 -15.22 7.15 19.61
C LEU A 196 -16.24 8.00 20.38
N ASP A 197 -17.09 7.29 21.11
CA ASP A 197 -17.68 7.78 22.33
C ASP A 197 -16.49 8.09 23.25
N TYR A 198 -15.84 9.22 22.97
CA TYR A 198 -15.01 9.90 23.94
C TYR A 198 -15.98 10.25 25.04
N GLY A 199 -15.94 9.50 26.14
CA GLY A 199 -16.69 9.76 27.34
C GLY A 199 -16.46 11.19 27.81
N VAL A 200 -17.26 12.11 27.29
CA VAL A 200 -17.68 13.30 28.00
C VAL A 200 -18.92 12.83 28.74
N SER A 201 -18.74 12.63 30.04
CA SER A 201 -19.83 12.60 31.00
C SER A 201 -20.66 13.87 30.83
N SER A 202 -21.66 13.84 29.94
CA SER A 202 -22.79 14.73 30.00
C SER A 202 -23.69 14.21 31.12
N GLY A 203 -23.31 14.52 32.36
CA GLY A 203 -24.25 14.55 33.48
C GLY A 203 -25.34 15.57 33.14
N GLY A 204 -26.47 15.08 32.65
CA GLY A 204 -27.56 15.93 32.19
C GLY A 204 -28.88 15.19 32.19
N THR A 205 -29.46 14.99 33.38
CA THR A 205 -30.92 14.87 33.54
C THR A 205 -31.35 15.76 34.68
N GLY A 206 -32.07 16.84 34.37
CA GLY A 206 -32.63 17.71 35.38
C GLY A 206 -33.17 19.05 34.87
N TYR A 207 -33.96 19.07 33.79
CA TYR A 207 -34.91 20.18 33.58
C TYR A 207 -36.14 19.91 34.44
N GLY A 208 -36.13 20.44 35.67
CA GLY A 208 -37.32 20.64 36.48
C GLY A 208 -38.01 21.92 36.06
N SER A 209 -39.23 21.78 35.57
CA SER A 209 -40.17 22.85 35.24
C SER A 209 -40.46 23.71 36.47
N GLY A 210 -40.20 25.02 36.39
CA GLY A 210 -40.71 26.03 37.30
C GLY A 210 -41.69 26.93 36.57
N ALA A 211 -42.99 26.75 36.83
CA ALA A 211 -44.04 27.73 36.60
C ALA A 211 -45.27 27.36 37.43
N GLU A 212 -45.28 27.75 38.70
CA GLU A 212 -46.52 27.98 39.44
C GLU A 212 -47.04 29.38 39.07
N ALA A 213 -48.25 29.44 38.51
CA ALA A 213 -49.10 30.62 38.55
C ALA A 213 -50.58 30.23 38.35
N LEU A 214 -51.39 30.60 39.35
CA LEU A 214 -52.81 30.97 39.24
C LEU A 214 -53.85 29.85 39.00
N LYS A 215 -54.42 29.32 40.07
CA LYS A 215 -55.79 29.63 40.55
C LYS A 215 -56.13 28.87 41.83
#